data_AF-A0A6N2BAN7-F1
#
_entry.id   AF-A0A6N2BAN7-F1
#
_cell.length_a   1.000
_cell.length_b   1.000
_cell.length_c   1.000
_cell.angle_alpha   90.00
_cell.angle_beta   90.00
_cell.angle_gamma   90.00
#
_symmetry.space_group_name_H-M   'P 1'
#
loop_
_entity.id
_entity.type
_entity.pdbx_description
1 polymer ?
#
loop_
_entity_poly.entity_id
_entity_poly.type
_entity_poly.pdbx_seq_one_letter_code
_entity_poly.pdbx_strand_id
1 'polypeptide(L)'
;MVSSRLNFIKSLPRELLIYIIERIASYTLQYLMRVKLRFLYEVANERLVYHKITLISFPREPRWKMNQQTISFLEMCIISENLEALYRKDVVI
;
A
#
# COMPACT_ATOMS: atom_id res chain seq x y z
N MET A 1 -7.44 -22.48 18.97
CA MET A 1 -8.11 -22.49 17.66
C MET A 1 -7.88 -21.18 16.87
N VAL A 2 -6.61 -20.83 16.56
CA VAL A 2 -6.27 -19.64 15.73
C VAL A 2 -5.93 -20.02 14.28
N SER A 3 -5.78 -21.32 14.00
CA SER A 3 -5.25 -21.87 12.74
C SER A 3 -6.20 -21.83 11.54
N SER A 4 -7.52 -21.91 11.75
CA SER A 4 -8.50 -22.04 10.65
C SER A 4 -8.68 -20.76 9.82
N ARG A 5 -8.63 -19.58 10.44
CA ARG A 5 -8.79 -18.30 9.71
C ARG A 5 -7.57 -17.95 8.85
N LEU A 6 -6.38 -18.32 9.30
CA LEU A 6 -5.13 -18.09 8.56
C LEU A 6 -5.06 -18.97 7.30
N ASN A 7 -5.56 -20.20 7.39
CA ASN A 7 -5.63 -21.11 6.25
C ASN A 7 -6.62 -20.62 5.18
N PHE A 8 -7.74 -20.03 5.60
CA PHE A 8 -8.72 -19.44 4.68
C PHE A 8 -8.10 -18.32 3.84
N ILE A 9 -7.38 -17.38 4.46
CA ILE A 9 -6.75 -16.27 3.73
C ILE A 9 -5.70 -16.79 2.73
N LYS A 10 -4.90 -17.79 3.11
CA LYS A 10 -3.90 -18.39 2.21
C LYS A 10 -4.51 -19.13 1.02
N SER A 11 -5.72 -19.67 1.18
CA SER A 11 -6.43 -20.36 0.09
C SER A 11 -7.11 -19.42 -0.91
N LEU A 12 -7.12 -18.10 -0.65
CA LEU A 12 -7.73 -17.15 -1.58
C LEU A 12 -6.87 -16.98 -2.84
N PRO A 13 -7.51 -16.77 -4.01
CA PRO A 13 -6.81 -16.39 -5.23
C PRO A 13 -5.95 -15.15 -5.00
N ARG A 14 -4.79 -15.12 -5.66
CA ARG A 14 -3.77 -14.08 -5.48
C ARG A 14 -4.30 -12.69 -5.83
N GLU A 15 -5.13 -12.60 -6.87
CA GLU A 15 -5.77 -11.37 -7.32
C GLU A 15 -6.74 -10.82 -6.27
N LEU A 16 -7.45 -11.71 -5.58
CA LEU A 16 -8.39 -11.34 -4.52
C LEU A 16 -7.64 -10.80 -3.29
N LEU A 17 -6.51 -11.42 -2.95
CA LEU A 17 -5.62 -10.93 -1.88
C LEU A 17 -5.08 -9.54 -2.20
N ILE A 18 -4.62 -9.32 -3.42
CA ILE A 18 -4.13 -8.01 -3.88
C ILE A 18 -5.24 -6.96 -3.75
N TYR A 19 -6.45 -7.25 -4.22
CA TYR A 19 -7.60 -6.33 -4.14
C TYR A 19 -7.96 -5.97 -2.69
N ILE A 20 -7.97 -6.96 -1.79
CA ILE A 20 -8.27 -6.74 -0.37
C ILE A 20 -7.18 -5.85 0.27
N ILE A 21 -5.90 -6.13 -0.02
CA ILE A 21 -4.77 -5.34 0.50
C ILE A 21 -4.83 -3.90 -0.01
N GLU A 22 -5.07 -3.71 -1.30
CA GLU A 22 -5.24 -2.39 -1.94
C GLU A 22 -6.33 -1.58 -1.24
N ARG A 23 -7.50 -2.19 -1.02
CA ARG A 23 -8.64 -1.58 -0.33
C ARG A 23 -8.37 -1.24 1.13
N ILE A 24 -7.58 -2.02 1.85
CA ILE A 24 -7.23 -1.72 3.25
C ILE A 24 -6.17 -0.61 3.29
N ALA A 25 -5.21 -0.66 2.38
CA ALA A 25 -4.10 0.27 2.32
C ALA A 25 -4.52 1.69 1.95
N SER A 26 -5.59 1.84 1.16
CA SER A 26 -6.15 3.15 0.78
C SER A 26 -6.74 3.94 1.95
N TYR A 27 -7.18 3.29 3.02
CA TYR A 27 -7.79 3.97 4.17
C TYR A 27 -6.74 4.61 5.09
N THR A 28 -5.59 3.97 5.34
CA THR A 28 -4.51 4.58 6.14
C THR A 28 -3.19 3.80 6.03
N LEU A 29 -2.06 4.51 5.90
CA LEU A 29 -0.69 3.93 5.88
C LEU A 29 -0.38 3.10 7.14
N GLN A 30 -1.00 3.42 8.29
CA GLN A 30 -0.91 2.60 9.50
C GLN A 30 -1.50 1.19 9.33
N TYR A 31 -2.57 1.03 8.54
CA TYR A 31 -3.13 -0.29 8.25
C TYR A 31 -2.28 -1.07 7.25
N LEU A 32 -1.69 -0.42 6.25
CA LEU A 32 -0.70 -1.06 5.37
C LEU A 32 0.49 -1.60 6.18
N MET A 33 1.05 -0.80 7.11
CA MET A 33 2.14 -1.24 7.99
C MET A 33 1.73 -2.43 8.86
N ARG A 34 0.48 -2.47 9.36
CA ARG A 34 -0.06 -3.63 10.12
C ARG A 34 -0.31 -4.86 9.25
N VAL A 35 -0.75 -4.70 8.00
CA VAL A 35 -0.97 -5.80 7.03
C VAL A 35 0.36 -6.42 6.59
N LYS A 36 1.39 -5.58 6.39
CA LYS A 36 2.77 -6.03 6.13
C LYS A 36 3.29 -6.94 7.26
N LEU A 37 2.83 -6.78 8.50
CA LEU A 37 3.45 -7.43 9.66
C LEU A 37 3.03 -8.87 9.96
N ARG A 38 2.07 -9.51 9.27
CA ARG A 38 1.66 -10.87 9.70
C ARG A 38 1.41 -11.99 8.70
N PHE A 39 1.15 -11.76 7.41
CA PHE A 39 1.04 -12.87 6.44
C PHE A 39 1.04 -12.45 4.96
N LEU A 40 0.87 -11.17 4.68
CA LEU A 40 0.72 -10.63 3.33
C LEU A 40 1.95 -9.81 2.93
N TYR A 41 3.08 -9.96 3.62
CA TYR A 41 4.27 -9.14 3.38
C TYR A 41 4.79 -9.23 1.95
N GLU A 42 4.87 -10.44 1.39
CA GLU A 42 5.30 -10.64 0.00
C GLU A 42 4.31 -10.01 -0.98
N VAL A 43 3.01 -10.29 -0.82
CA VAL A 43 1.95 -9.76 -1.69
C VAL A 43 1.83 -8.24 -1.59
N ALA A 44 1.94 -7.68 -0.38
CA ALA A 44 1.87 -6.24 -0.11
C ALA A 44 3.12 -5.48 -0.58
N ASN A 45 4.22 -6.17 -0.91
CA ASN A 45 5.40 -5.58 -1.51
C ASN A 45 5.46 -5.76 -3.04
N GLU A 46 4.43 -6.35 -3.65
CA GLU A 46 4.37 -6.46 -5.10
C GLU A 46 4.22 -5.09 -5.76
N ARG A 47 4.94 -4.91 -6.87
CA ARG A 47 4.87 -3.70 -7.69
C ARG A 47 3.43 -3.35 -8.08
N LEU A 48 2.58 -4.35 -8.34
CA LEU A 48 1.17 -4.17 -8.69
C LEU A 48 0.35 -3.49 -7.59
N VAL A 49 0.66 -3.73 -6.31
CA VAL A 49 -0.03 -3.06 -5.19
C VAL A 49 0.28 -1.57 -5.20
N TYR A 50 1.56 -1.22 -5.33
CA TYR A 50 1.99 0.18 -5.41
C TYR A 50 1.44 0.88 -6.66
N HIS A 51 1.34 0.17 -7.79
CA HIS A 51 0.77 0.70 -9.03
C HIS A 51 -0.71 1.09 -8.88
N LYS A 52 -1.51 0.29 -8.14
CA LYS A 52 -2.97 0.44 -8.07
C LYS A 52 -3.49 1.22 -6.85
N ILE A 53 -2.71 1.33 -5.78
CA ILE A 53 -3.19 1.94 -4.54
C ILE A 53 -3.62 3.40 -4.75
N THR A 54 -4.80 3.77 -4.24
CA THR A 54 -5.20 5.19 -4.17
C THR A 54 -4.52 5.89 -3.00
N LEU A 55 -4.06 7.12 -3.24
CA LEU A 55 -3.32 7.91 -2.27
C LEU A 55 -4.21 8.93 -1.57
N ILE A 56 -5.54 8.90 -1.71
CA ILE A 56 -6.44 9.97 -1.23
C ILE A 56 -6.26 10.30 0.26
N SER A 57 -5.99 9.27 1.08
CA SER A 57 -5.78 9.39 2.53
C SER A 57 -4.32 9.67 2.92
N PHE A 58 -3.41 9.78 1.93
CA PHE A 58 -2.00 10.04 2.16
C PHE A 58 -1.72 11.55 2.21
N PRO A 59 -0.76 11.97 3.05
CA PRO A 59 -0.41 13.38 3.19
C PRO A 59 -0.10 14.02 1.84
N ARG A 60 -0.60 15.25 1.66
CA ARG A 60 -0.25 16.12 0.53
C ARG A 60 0.75 17.21 0.92
N GLU A 61 1.22 17.19 2.16
CA GLU A 61 2.18 18.17 2.65
C GLU A 61 3.53 18.05 1.92
N PRO A 62 4.36 19.10 1.95
CA PRO A 62 5.71 19.01 1.44
C PRO A 62 6.51 17.86 2.06
N ARG A 63 7.37 17.20 1.26
CA ARG A 63 8.18 16.04 1.69
C ARG A 63 8.92 16.24 3.02
N TRP A 64 9.40 17.45 3.31
CA TRP A 64 10.13 17.77 4.53
C TRP A 64 9.29 17.75 5.82
N LYS A 65 7.95 17.74 5.72
CA LYS A 65 7.04 17.53 6.85
C LYS A 65 6.65 16.06 7.05
N MET A 66 6.95 15.19 6.08
CA MET A 66 6.58 13.79 6.12
C MET A 66 7.59 12.96 6.90
N ASN A 67 7.13 11.88 7.52
CA ASN A 67 8.04 10.88 8.08
C ASN A 67 8.71 10.05 6.96
N GLN A 68 9.88 9.49 7.27
CA GLN A 68 10.68 8.71 6.31
C GLN A 68 9.92 7.53 5.68
N GLN A 69 9.05 6.88 6.46
CA GLN A 69 8.26 5.73 5.99
C GLN A 69 7.27 6.13 4.90
N THR A 70 6.64 7.29 5.04
CA THR A 70 5.70 7.84 4.06
C THR A 70 6.45 8.24 2.79
N ILE A 71 7.64 8.84 2.92
CA ILE A 71 8.49 9.19 1.77
C ILE A 71 8.87 7.93 0.98
N SER A 72 9.43 6.91 1.64
CA SER A 72 9.82 5.66 0.96
C SER A 72 8.63 4.95 0.33
N PHE A 73 7.45 5.01 0.96
CA PHE A 73 6.24 4.45 0.38
C PHE A 73 5.81 5.17 -0.90
N LEU A 74 5.81 6.50 -0.91
CA LEU A 74 5.47 7.30 -2.10
C LEU A 74 6.49 7.10 -3.22
N GLU A 75 7.77 6.91 -2.89
CA GLU A 75 8.81 6.58 -3.87
C GLU A 75 8.56 5.22 -4.52
N MET A 76 8.16 4.21 -3.76
CA MET A 76 7.76 2.92 -4.33
C MET A 76 6.54 3.04 -5.25
N CYS A 77 5.57 3.92 -4.93
CA CYS A 77 4.44 4.21 -5.80
C CYS A 77 4.88 4.86 -7.12
N ILE A 78 5.80 5.82 -7.07
CA ILE A 78 6.37 6.47 -8.26
C ILE A 78 7.11 5.46 -9.14
N ILE A 79 8.00 4.64 -8.56
CA ILE A 79 8.74 3.58 -9.27
C ILE A 79 7.78 2.55 -9.90
N SER A 80 6.63 2.36 -9.29
CA SER A 80 5.58 1.45 -9.76
C SER A 80 4.59 2.10 -10.73
N GLU A 81 4.88 3.32 -11.23
CA GLU A 81 4.06 4.03 -12.22
C GLU A 81 2.62 4.27 -11.75
N ASN A 82 2.44 4.51 -10.45
CA ASN A 82 1.16 4.92 -9.90
C ASN A 82 0.81 6.34 -10.40
N LEU A 83 -0.33 6.47 -11.09
CA LEU A 83 -0.76 7.72 -11.71
C LEU A 83 -0.99 8.85 -10.69
N GLU A 84 -1.57 8.55 -9.52
CA GLU A 84 -1.75 9.57 -8.47
C GLU A 84 -0.41 10.04 -7.90
N ALA A 85 0.54 9.11 -7.73
CA ALA A 85 1.87 9.43 -7.21
C ALA A 85 2.68 10.29 -8.20
N LEU A 86 2.60 9.97 -9.48
CA LEU A 86 3.23 10.75 -10.56
C LEU A 86 2.61 12.15 -10.64
N TYR A 87 1.28 12.25 -10.63
CA TYR A 87 0.57 13.53 -10.61
C TYR A 87 0.98 14.40 -9.42
N ARG A 88 1.04 13.84 -8.20
CA ARG A 88 1.47 14.58 -7.00
C ARG A 88 2.94 14.96 -6.99
N LYS A 89 3.80 14.26 -7.74
CA LYS A 89 5.23 14.59 -7.86
C LYS A 89 5.43 15.82 -8.72
N ASP A 90 4.69 15.91 -9.83
CA ASP A 90 4.87 16.96 -10.82
C ASP A 90 4.05 18.22 -10.51
N VAL A 91 2.95 18.07 -9.76
CA VAL A 91 2.17 19.20 -9.23
C VAL A 91 2.76 19.60 -7.88
N VAL A 92 3.75 20.50 -7.92
CA VAL A 92 4.26 21.21 -6.73
C VAL A 92 3.10 22.04 -6.14
N ILE A 93 2.61 21.67 -4.96
CA ILE A 93 1.73 22.50 -4.11
C ILE A 93 2.50 22.84 -2.84
#